data_AF-A0A069REI5-F1
#
_entry.id   AF-A0A069REI5-F1
#
_cell.length_a   1.000
_cell.length_b   1.000
_cell.length_c   1.000
_cell.angle_alpha   90.00
_cell.angle_beta   90.00
_cell.angle_gamma   90.00
#
_symmetry.space_group_name_H-M   'P 1'
#
loop_
_entity.id
_entity.type
_entity.pdbx_description
1 polymer ?
#
loop_
_entity_poly.entity_id
_entity_poly.type
_entity_poly.pdbx_seq_one_letter_code
_entity_poly.pdbx_strand_id
1 'polypeptide(L)'
;MNVKKEIRIKKTNSVAYRNVLILLFSLLPFFIGIIFSIHKGGDMEYFGAAINISGSQRMRTMLIANYAQQIEDAYQTEDEKHLNEAKAVLSRELQIYEEYMDALYNGSEELDLMQNDFPKIKEQIESYEDQYKRYDRNAKQVIEDPTRADLVDEIVLNALDLKNNIHEVVELYQQQYDEDLGYLRVIDFSMIIVAVLVTILGLFLTRSIKKHEYFANFDHLTGLLTRYNLYENTKNKNADDHALFFIDLNKFKYINDTFGHAIGDEILIEVANRLIEVFGREQVYRFGGDEFVVILQPTEYDSDDFLDSYVRTLKNRIAIPIIDAHNRAHFVGMSVGAVNRHMGLGNWDSLIRFADGLMYDAKSIAGHVIICNTAGEAKERMNIVEEVEEALLEDVLVNDDTVDTLKNLSDMGYTLAVDNFTVDISLKESVKYKNIKVVKLGKPIIDSLMIDSIRVKC
;
A
#
# COMPACT_ATOMS: atom_id res chain seq x y z
N MET A 1 -6.05 35.29 -3.24
CA MET A 1 -5.33 34.46 -4.23
C MET A 1 -4.35 33.55 -3.49
N ASN A 2 -4.82 32.49 -2.80
CA ASN A 2 -3.93 31.47 -2.20
C ASN A 2 -4.63 30.12 -1.88
N VAL A 3 -5.84 29.88 -2.39
CA VAL A 3 -6.61 28.64 -2.09
C VAL A 3 -6.35 27.52 -3.11
N LYS A 4 -5.61 27.78 -4.20
CA LYS A 4 -5.35 26.80 -5.27
C LYS A 4 -4.10 25.93 -5.07
N LYS A 5 -3.29 26.15 -4.03
CA LYS A 5 -2.04 25.38 -3.81
C LYS A 5 -2.19 24.17 -2.87
N GLU A 6 -3.16 24.17 -1.96
CA GLU A 6 -3.35 23.02 -1.03
C GLU A 6 -4.16 21.87 -1.63
N ILE A 7 -4.90 22.09 -2.71
CA ILE A 7 -5.65 21.01 -3.39
C ILE A 7 -4.72 20.08 -4.18
N ARG A 8 -3.46 20.46 -4.41
CA ARG A 8 -2.51 19.64 -5.20
C ARG A 8 -1.77 18.57 -4.39
N ILE A 9 -1.90 18.54 -3.06
CA ILE A 9 -1.17 17.60 -2.19
C ILE A 9 -2.07 16.44 -1.68
N LYS A 10 -3.40 16.55 -1.76
CA LYS A 10 -4.33 15.52 -1.24
C LYS A 10 -4.74 14.39 -2.20
N LYS A 11 -4.11 14.27 -3.38
CA LYS A 11 -4.33 13.14 -4.32
C LYS A 11 -3.16 12.15 -4.43
N THR A 12 -2.22 12.18 -3.48
CA THR A 12 -1.08 11.25 -3.39
C THR A 12 -1.44 9.86 -2.83
N ASN A 13 -2.71 9.62 -2.46
CA ASN A 13 -3.18 8.34 -1.92
C ASN A 13 -4.19 7.58 -2.81
N SER A 14 -4.30 7.95 -4.09
CA SER A 14 -5.06 7.12 -5.03
C SER A 14 -4.39 5.75 -5.14
N VAL A 15 -5.17 4.67 -5.07
CA VAL A 15 -4.72 3.31 -5.38
C VAL A 15 -3.96 3.27 -6.70
N ALA A 16 -4.36 4.08 -7.68
CA ALA A 16 -3.66 4.21 -8.95
C ALA A 16 -2.23 4.73 -8.76
N TYR A 17 -2.01 5.75 -7.93
CA TYR A 17 -0.68 6.30 -7.65
C TYR A 17 0.23 5.27 -6.97
N ARG A 18 -0.31 4.50 -6.02
CA ARG A 18 0.42 3.41 -5.36
C ARG A 18 0.79 2.29 -6.33
N ASN A 19 -0.14 1.92 -7.22
CA ASN A 19 0.13 0.95 -8.27
C ASN A 19 1.22 1.44 -9.24
N VAL A 20 1.21 2.73 -9.61
CA VAL A 20 2.27 3.33 -10.45
C VAL A 20 3.62 3.28 -9.74
N LEU A 21 3.68 3.60 -8.44
CA LEU A 21 4.92 3.49 -7.66
C LEU A 21 5.44 2.06 -7.61
N ILE A 22 4.58 1.07 -7.35
CA ILE A 22 4.96 -0.35 -7.38
C ILE A 22 5.53 -0.71 -8.75
N LEU A 23 4.88 -0.27 -9.83
CA LEU A 23 5.32 -0.56 -11.19
C LEU A 23 6.71 0.06 -11.47
N LEU A 24 6.92 1.32 -11.07
CA LEU A 24 8.21 2.00 -11.17
C LEU A 24 9.31 1.29 -10.39
N PHE A 25 9.05 0.89 -9.14
CA PHE A 25 10.03 0.15 -8.34
C PHE A 25 10.29 -1.26 -8.88
N SER A 26 9.29 -1.92 -9.47
CA SER A 26 9.49 -3.22 -10.12
C SER A 26 10.35 -3.15 -11.39
N LEU A 27 10.43 -1.98 -12.04
CA LEU A 27 11.28 -1.76 -13.21
C LEU A 27 12.71 -1.35 -12.85
N LEU A 28 12.97 -0.93 -11.61
CA LEU A 28 14.30 -0.48 -11.19
C LEU A 28 15.39 -1.56 -11.39
N PRO A 29 15.18 -2.84 -11.00
CA PRO A 29 16.15 -3.90 -11.26
C PRO A 29 16.46 -4.06 -12.75
N PHE A 30 15.44 -3.96 -13.61
CA PHE A 30 15.60 -4.07 -15.06
C PHE A 30 16.52 -2.97 -15.63
N PHE A 31 16.37 -1.72 -15.18
CA PHE A 31 17.26 -0.64 -15.60
C PHE A 31 18.70 -0.82 -15.10
N ILE A 32 18.88 -1.33 -13.88
CA ILE A 32 20.21 -1.66 -13.35
C ILE A 32 20.85 -2.76 -14.21
N GLY A 33 20.05 -3.76 -14.64
CA GLY A 33 20.48 -4.82 -15.55
C GLY A 33 20.98 -4.26 -16.87
N ILE A 34 20.19 -3.42 -17.53
CA ILE A 34 20.59 -2.76 -18.79
C ILE A 34 21.92 -2.00 -18.63
N ILE A 35 22.09 -1.23 -17.55
CA ILE A 35 23.34 -0.50 -17.31
C ILE A 35 24.51 -1.47 -17.20
N PHE A 36 24.35 -2.57 -16.47
CA PHE A 36 25.37 -3.60 -16.33
C PHE A 36 25.68 -4.30 -17.66
N SER A 37 24.66 -4.65 -18.44
CA SER A 37 24.80 -5.25 -19.77
C SER A 37 25.50 -4.31 -20.76
N ILE A 38 25.20 -3.01 -20.71
CA ILE A 38 25.90 -2.00 -21.54
C ILE A 38 27.37 -1.92 -21.13
N HIS A 39 27.65 -1.92 -19.83
CA HIS A 39 29.03 -1.84 -19.34
C HIS A 39 29.86 -3.07 -19.72
N LYS A 40 29.27 -4.27 -19.61
CA LYS A 40 29.88 -5.56 -20.00
C LYS A 40 29.86 -5.82 -21.51
N GLY A 41 29.05 -5.08 -22.28
CA GLY A 41 28.91 -5.26 -23.72
C GLY A 41 30.21 -5.02 -24.48
N GLY A 42 31.04 -4.08 -24.02
CA GLY A 42 32.35 -3.80 -24.62
C GLY A 42 33.33 -4.99 -24.53
N ASP A 43 33.36 -5.67 -23.38
CA ASP A 43 34.20 -6.88 -23.20
C ASP A 43 33.77 -8.00 -24.17
N MET A 44 32.46 -8.14 -24.40
CA MET A 44 31.90 -9.18 -25.28
C MET A 44 32.19 -8.92 -26.76
N GLU A 45 32.17 -7.66 -27.18
CA GLU A 45 32.53 -7.25 -28.55
C GLU A 45 34.01 -7.55 -28.83
N TYR A 46 34.89 -7.22 -27.87
CA TYR A 46 36.30 -7.56 -27.91
C TYR A 46 36.55 -9.06 -28.11
N PHE A 47 35.94 -9.90 -27.27
CA PHE A 47 36.14 -11.35 -27.38
C PHE A 47 35.63 -11.90 -28.71
N GLY A 48 34.51 -11.38 -29.22
CA GLY A 48 34.00 -11.74 -30.55
C GLY A 48 35.00 -11.42 -31.66
N ALA A 49 35.61 -10.22 -31.62
CA ALA A 49 36.66 -9.83 -32.56
C ALA A 49 37.90 -10.72 -32.42
N ALA A 50 38.35 -10.97 -31.19
CA ALA A 50 39.52 -11.80 -30.90
C ALA A 50 39.35 -13.25 -31.37
N ILE A 51 38.17 -13.87 -31.17
CA ILE A 51 37.84 -15.21 -31.66
C ILE A 51 37.89 -15.27 -33.19
N ASN A 52 37.38 -14.24 -33.87
CA ASN A 52 37.39 -14.18 -35.33
C ASN A 52 38.81 -14.02 -35.89
N ILE A 53 39.59 -13.09 -35.31
CA ILE A 53 40.96 -12.79 -35.71
C ILE A 53 41.88 -13.99 -35.47
N SER A 54 41.86 -14.57 -34.28
CA SER A 54 42.62 -15.80 -33.97
C SER A 54 42.13 -17.00 -34.83
N GLY A 55 40.83 -17.08 -35.13
CA GLY A 55 40.27 -18.01 -36.09
C GLY A 55 40.87 -17.86 -37.50
N SER A 56 40.97 -16.63 -37.99
CA SER A 56 41.62 -16.29 -39.27
C SER A 56 43.09 -16.67 -39.26
N GLN A 57 43.81 -16.41 -38.16
CA GLN A 57 45.23 -16.73 -38.02
C GLN A 57 45.51 -18.23 -38.19
N ARG A 58 44.66 -19.12 -37.67
CA ARG A 58 44.79 -20.57 -37.93
C ARG A 58 44.77 -20.93 -39.40
N MET A 59 43.89 -20.28 -40.18
CA MET A 59 43.81 -20.50 -41.63
C MET A 59 45.06 -19.94 -42.32
N ARG A 60 45.49 -18.74 -41.95
CA ARG A 60 46.66 -18.08 -42.54
C ARG A 60 47.96 -18.83 -42.28
N THR A 61 48.13 -19.39 -41.08
CA THR A 61 49.27 -20.27 -40.79
C THR A 61 49.37 -21.40 -41.84
N MET A 62 48.25 -22.05 -42.17
CA MET A 62 48.25 -23.11 -43.20
C MET A 62 48.45 -22.58 -44.62
N LEU A 63 47.91 -21.40 -44.95
CA LEU A 63 48.10 -20.76 -46.26
C LEU A 63 49.56 -20.39 -46.50
N ILE A 64 50.24 -19.83 -45.50
CA ILE A 64 51.66 -19.47 -45.56
C ILE A 64 52.50 -20.71 -45.88
N ALA A 65 52.25 -21.83 -45.20
CA ALA A 65 52.94 -23.09 -45.49
C ALA A 65 52.66 -23.60 -46.90
N ASN A 66 51.40 -23.53 -47.34
CA ASN A 66 51.02 -23.97 -48.67
C ASN A 66 51.69 -23.13 -49.78
N TYR A 67 51.72 -21.81 -49.64
CA TYR A 67 52.36 -20.94 -50.64
C TYR A 67 53.89 -20.97 -50.57
N ALA A 68 54.49 -21.24 -49.41
CA ALA A 68 55.92 -21.53 -49.32
C ALA A 68 56.28 -22.78 -50.15
N GLN A 69 55.47 -23.85 -50.06
CA GLN A 69 55.65 -25.04 -50.89
C GLN A 69 55.47 -24.74 -52.39
N GLN A 70 54.45 -23.96 -52.76
CA GLN A 70 54.23 -23.59 -54.16
C GLN A 70 55.39 -22.76 -54.74
N ILE A 71 56.04 -21.92 -53.93
CA ILE A 71 57.24 -21.17 -54.34
C ILE A 71 58.39 -22.15 -54.66
N GLU A 72 58.61 -23.15 -53.81
CA GLU A 72 59.62 -24.18 -54.05
C GLU A 72 59.33 -24.96 -55.33
N ASP A 73 58.10 -25.46 -55.47
CA ASP A 73 57.68 -26.26 -56.62
C ASP A 73 57.83 -25.46 -57.93
N ALA A 74 57.34 -24.22 -57.96
CA ALA A 74 57.41 -23.35 -59.14
C ALA A 74 58.86 -23.00 -59.50
N TYR A 75 59.74 -22.82 -58.50
CA TYR A 75 61.16 -22.59 -58.73
C TYR A 75 61.84 -23.83 -59.33
N GLN A 76 61.56 -25.03 -58.81
CA GLN A 76 62.11 -26.29 -59.33
C GLN A 76 61.65 -26.61 -60.76
N THR A 77 60.42 -26.23 -61.13
CA THR A 77 59.88 -26.42 -62.49
C THR A 77 60.21 -25.28 -63.46
N GLU A 78 60.97 -24.27 -63.03
CA GLU A 78 61.28 -23.05 -63.80
C GLU A 78 60.01 -22.30 -64.29
N ASP A 79 58.91 -22.35 -63.52
CA ASP A 79 57.64 -21.67 -63.84
C ASP A 79 57.62 -20.26 -63.22
N GLU A 80 58.21 -19.30 -63.94
CA GLU A 80 58.37 -17.92 -63.49
C GLU A 80 57.04 -17.21 -63.21
N LYS A 81 55.96 -17.58 -63.91
CA LYS A 81 54.64 -16.97 -63.71
C LYS A 81 54.07 -17.41 -62.35
N HIS A 82 54.00 -18.71 -62.09
CA HIS A 82 53.48 -19.22 -60.84
C HIS A 82 54.35 -18.82 -59.65
N LEU A 83 55.68 -18.77 -59.84
CA LEU A 83 56.60 -18.31 -58.80
C LEU A 83 56.26 -16.87 -58.35
N ASN A 84 56.04 -15.95 -59.29
CA ASN A 84 55.69 -14.57 -58.98
C ASN A 84 54.30 -14.44 -58.34
N GLU A 85 53.33 -15.23 -58.80
CA GLU A 85 51.98 -15.27 -58.21
C GLU A 85 52.01 -15.78 -56.76
N ALA A 86 52.71 -16.89 -56.50
CA ALA A 86 52.84 -17.48 -55.17
C ALA A 86 53.56 -16.55 -54.20
N LYS A 87 54.65 -15.88 -54.63
CA LYS A 87 55.33 -14.85 -53.83
C LYS A 87 54.39 -13.70 -53.47
N ALA A 88 53.63 -13.18 -54.44
CA ALA A 88 52.73 -12.05 -54.20
C ALA A 88 51.63 -12.39 -53.19
N VAL A 89 51.07 -13.62 -53.25
CA VAL A 89 50.07 -14.07 -52.27
C VAL A 89 50.71 -14.28 -50.90
N LEU A 90 51.85 -14.98 -50.83
CA LEU A 90 52.57 -15.21 -49.58
C LEU A 90 52.92 -13.89 -48.87
N SER A 91 53.44 -12.89 -49.59
CA SER A 91 53.74 -11.57 -49.04
C SER A 91 52.51 -10.89 -48.44
N ARG A 92 51.35 -10.98 -49.12
CA ARG A 92 50.10 -10.39 -48.62
C ARG A 92 49.61 -11.10 -47.37
N GLU A 93 49.61 -12.43 -47.38
CA GLU A 93 49.15 -13.23 -46.24
C GLU A 93 50.05 -13.00 -45.03
N LEU A 94 51.36 -12.88 -45.24
CA LEU A 94 52.32 -12.61 -44.17
C LEU A 94 52.13 -11.23 -43.54
N GLN A 95 51.86 -10.19 -44.34
CA GLN A 95 51.56 -8.86 -43.82
C GLN A 95 50.35 -8.89 -42.87
N ILE A 96 49.27 -9.57 -43.25
CA ILE A 96 48.07 -9.67 -42.40
C ILE A 96 48.33 -10.61 -41.20
N TYR A 97 49.14 -11.64 -41.39
CA TYR A 97 49.58 -12.55 -40.33
C TYR A 97 50.27 -11.77 -39.20
N GLU A 98 51.24 -10.91 -39.55
CA GLU A 98 51.95 -10.05 -38.61
C GLU A 98 51.02 -9.07 -37.88
N GLU A 99 50.18 -8.37 -38.64
CA GLU A 99 49.24 -7.37 -38.12
C GLU A 99 48.32 -7.95 -37.06
N TYR A 100 47.72 -9.11 -37.33
CA TYR A 100 46.78 -9.75 -36.41
C TYR A 100 47.49 -10.34 -35.19
N MET A 101 48.69 -10.90 -35.35
CA MET A 101 49.47 -11.43 -34.22
C MET A 101 49.92 -10.32 -33.29
N ASP A 102 50.30 -9.15 -33.81
CA ASP A 102 50.58 -7.97 -33.01
C ASP A 102 49.31 -7.47 -32.30
N ALA A 103 48.20 -7.39 -33.02
CA ALA A 103 46.93 -6.92 -32.47
C ALA A 103 46.35 -7.84 -31.37
N LEU A 104 46.50 -9.16 -31.49
CA LEU A 104 46.06 -10.12 -30.46
C LEU A 104 46.84 -9.96 -29.13
N TYR A 105 48.06 -9.45 -29.20
CA TYR A 105 48.92 -9.25 -28.03
C TYR A 105 48.81 -7.83 -27.47
N ASN A 106 48.96 -6.82 -28.33
CA ASN A 106 49.04 -5.40 -27.95
C ASN A 106 47.69 -4.66 -28.00
N GLY A 107 46.68 -5.25 -28.64
CA GLY A 107 45.42 -4.58 -28.99
C GLY A 107 45.52 -3.81 -30.32
N SER A 108 44.37 -3.48 -30.90
CA SER A 108 44.23 -2.64 -32.10
C SER A 108 42.83 -2.04 -32.14
N GLU A 109 42.72 -0.72 -32.09
CA GLU A 109 41.44 -0.01 -32.22
C GLU A 109 40.80 -0.23 -33.60
N GLU A 110 41.60 -0.39 -34.65
CA GLU A 110 41.12 -0.65 -36.02
C GLU A 110 40.47 -2.04 -36.17
N LEU A 111 40.88 -2.99 -35.33
CA LEU A 111 40.39 -4.36 -35.32
C LEU A 111 39.43 -4.65 -34.15
N ASP A 112 38.98 -3.60 -33.43
CA ASP A 112 38.15 -3.70 -32.23
C ASP A 112 38.77 -4.61 -31.13
N LEU A 113 40.10 -4.62 -31.06
CA LEU A 113 40.87 -5.38 -30.07
C LEU A 113 41.38 -4.47 -28.95
N MET A 114 40.99 -4.78 -27.73
CA MET A 114 41.58 -4.22 -26.51
C MET A 114 42.93 -4.87 -26.22
N GLN A 115 43.75 -4.20 -25.43
CA GLN A 115 44.98 -4.78 -24.91
C GLN A 115 44.66 -6.05 -24.11
N ASN A 116 45.41 -7.13 -24.35
CA ASN A 116 45.12 -8.41 -23.73
C ASN A 116 45.63 -8.44 -22.28
N ASP A 117 44.73 -8.15 -21.35
CA ASP A 117 44.98 -8.20 -19.91
C ASP A 117 44.58 -9.54 -19.26
N PHE A 118 44.23 -10.56 -20.07
CA PHE A 118 43.79 -11.87 -19.58
C PHE A 118 44.99 -12.81 -19.37
N PRO A 119 45.38 -13.15 -18.12
CA PRO A 119 46.66 -13.79 -17.85
C PRO A 119 46.88 -15.12 -18.60
N LYS A 120 45.84 -15.97 -18.66
CA LYS A 120 45.92 -17.27 -19.34
C LYS A 120 46.11 -17.14 -20.84
N ILE A 121 45.42 -16.17 -21.46
CA ILE A 121 45.48 -15.95 -22.91
C ILE A 121 46.84 -15.36 -23.27
N LYS A 122 47.30 -14.40 -22.47
CA LYS A 122 48.61 -13.78 -22.63
C LYS A 122 49.73 -14.81 -22.49
N GLU A 123 49.71 -15.63 -21.42
CA GLU A 123 50.68 -16.70 -21.20
C GLU A 123 50.71 -17.69 -22.37
N GLN A 124 49.53 -18.03 -22.91
CA GLN A 124 49.45 -18.90 -24.08
C GLN A 124 50.08 -18.28 -25.32
N ILE A 125 49.82 -17.00 -25.62
CA ILE A 125 50.44 -16.29 -26.76
C ILE A 125 51.96 -16.20 -26.59
N GLU A 126 52.43 -15.87 -25.39
CA GLU A 126 53.86 -15.80 -25.05
C GLU A 126 54.57 -17.16 -25.22
N SER A 127 53.88 -18.27 -24.92
CA SER A 127 54.46 -19.62 -24.97
C SER A 127 54.98 -20.04 -26.35
N TYR A 128 54.41 -19.49 -27.43
CA TYR A 128 54.79 -19.81 -28.81
C TYR A 128 55.31 -18.60 -29.60
N GLU A 129 55.56 -17.46 -28.94
CA GLU A 129 56.01 -16.22 -29.57
C GLU A 129 57.30 -16.42 -30.39
N ASP A 130 58.28 -17.14 -29.84
CA ASP A 130 59.53 -17.46 -30.53
C ASP A 130 59.31 -18.34 -31.76
N GLN A 131 58.37 -19.28 -31.70
CA GLN A 131 58.04 -20.17 -32.81
C GLN A 131 57.37 -19.37 -33.93
N TYR A 132 56.41 -18.52 -33.58
CA TYR A 132 55.75 -17.60 -34.49
C TYR A 132 56.75 -16.65 -35.18
N LYS A 133 57.63 -15.99 -34.43
CA LYS A 133 58.64 -15.08 -34.97
C LYS A 133 59.63 -15.78 -35.90
N ARG A 134 59.98 -17.03 -35.60
CA ARG A 134 60.81 -17.85 -36.48
C ARG A 134 60.06 -18.23 -37.76
N TYR A 135 58.81 -18.63 -37.64
CA TYR A 135 57.93 -18.97 -38.77
C TYR A 135 57.79 -17.79 -39.75
N ASP A 136 57.50 -16.60 -39.22
CA ASP A 136 57.44 -15.35 -39.99
C ASP A 136 58.76 -15.05 -40.74
N ARG A 137 59.89 -15.10 -40.02
CA ARG A 137 61.20 -14.83 -40.60
C ARG A 137 61.57 -15.81 -41.70
N ASN A 138 61.30 -17.10 -41.50
CA ASN A 138 61.57 -18.13 -42.50
C ASN A 138 60.73 -17.88 -43.77
N ALA A 139 59.44 -17.55 -43.61
CA ALA A 139 58.57 -17.24 -44.74
C ALA A 139 59.07 -16.03 -45.55
N LYS A 140 59.55 -14.96 -44.89
CA LYS A 140 60.20 -13.81 -45.57
C LYS A 140 61.42 -14.23 -46.38
N GLN A 141 62.26 -15.09 -45.81
CA GLN A 141 63.47 -15.55 -46.49
C GLN A 141 63.16 -16.42 -47.72
N VAL A 142 62.11 -17.24 -47.70
CA VAL A 142 61.68 -18.02 -48.87
C VAL A 142 61.17 -17.12 -50.01
N ILE A 143 60.52 -16.00 -49.69
CA ILE A 143 60.11 -15.01 -50.70
C ILE A 143 61.34 -14.38 -51.36
N GLU A 144 62.36 -14.03 -50.58
CA GLU A 144 63.58 -13.40 -51.07
C GLU A 144 64.47 -14.38 -51.85
N ASP A 145 64.67 -15.59 -51.32
CA ASP A 145 65.53 -16.63 -51.85
C ASP A 145 64.79 -17.99 -51.93
N PRO A 146 64.15 -18.29 -53.09
CA PRO A 146 63.45 -19.55 -53.31
C PRO A 146 64.35 -20.81 -53.31
N THR A 147 65.67 -20.66 -53.27
CA THR A 147 66.60 -21.82 -53.25
C THR A 147 66.64 -22.52 -51.89
N ARG A 148 66.07 -21.90 -50.85
CA ARG A 148 66.10 -22.34 -49.45
C ARG A 148 65.01 -23.38 -49.14
N ALA A 149 65.08 -24.54 -49.80
CA ALA A 149 64.18 -25.67 -49.53
C ALA A 149 64.18 -26.11 -48.05
N ASP A 150 65.32 -25.96 -47.36
CA ASP A 150 65.45 -26.20 -45.92
C ASP A 150 64.46 -25.37 -45.08
N LEU A 151 64.21 -24.13 -45.48
CA LEU A 151 63.27 -23.24 -44.78
C LEU A 151 61.81 -23.58 -45.10
N VAL A 152 61.53 -24.08 -46.30
CA VAL A 152 60.18 -24.52 -46.69
C VAL A 152 59.77 -25.72 -45.85
N ASP A 153 60.65 -26.71 -45.71
CA ASP A 153 60.44 -27.86 -44.82
C ASP A 153 60.18 -27.41 -43.38
N GLU A 154 60.97 -26.47 -42.85
CA GLU A 154 60.76 -25.93 -41.50
C GLU A 154 59.41 -25.21 -41.35
N ILE A 155 58.97 -24.44 -42.35
CA ILE A 155 57.65 -23.78 -42.34
C ILE A 155 56.56 -24.85 -42.31
N VAL A 156 56.58 -25.80 -43.24
CA VAL A 156 55.53 -26.83 -43.36
C VAL A 156 55.44 -27.68 -42.08
N LEU A 157 56.58 -28.07 -41.50
CA LEU A 157 56.62 -28.85 -40.25
C LEU A 157 56.06 -28.07 -39.05
N ASN A 158 56.41 -26.78 -38.92
CA ASN A 158 55.97 -25.97 -37.78
C ASN A 158 54.53 -25.45 -37.91
N ALA A 159 53.96 -25.41 -39.12
CA ALA A 159 52.64 -24.82 -39.37
C ALA A 159 51.51 -25.51 -38.59
N LEU A 160 51.58 -26.84 -38.44
CA LEU A 160 50.56 -27.59 -37.71
C LEU A 160 50.60 -27.27 -36.20
N ASP A 161 51.78 -27.24 -35.61
CA ASP A 161 51.96 -26.93 -34.19
C ASP A 161 51.53 -25.49 -33.90
N LEU A 162 51.93 -24.55 -34.75
CA LEU A 162 51.54 -23.15 -34.60
C LEU A 162 50.03 -22.95 -34.76
N LYS A 163 49.40 -23.64 -35.72
CA LYS A 163 47.94 -23.67 -35.86
C LYS A 163 47.27 -24.19 -34.59
N ASN A 164 47.81 -25.24 -33.97
CA ASN A 164 47.25 -25.83 -32.75
C ASN A 164 47.42 -24.88 -31.55
N ASN A 165 48.56 -24.20 -31.43
CA ASN A 165 48.77 -23.20 -30.38
C ASN A 165 47.78 -22.03 -30.50
N ILE A 166 47.53 -21.54 -31.73
CA ILE A 166 46.53 -20.50 -32.00
C ILE A 166 45.11 -21.05 -31.74
N HIS A 167 44.86 -22.33 -31.98
CA HIS A 167 43.58 -22.95 -31.64
C HIS A 167 43.30 -22.93 -30.14
N GLU A 168 44.30 -23.17 -29.30
CA GLU A 168 44.17 -23.04 -27.85
C GLU A 168 43.86 -21.60 -27.44
N VAL A 169 44.45 -20.59 -28.09
CA VAL A 169 44.09 -19.18 -27.89
C VAL A 169 42.62 -18.90 -28.23
N VAL A 170 42.12 -19.44 -29.35
CA VAL A 170 40.69 -19.33 -29.72
C VAL A 170 39.80 -19.94 -28.64
N GLU A 171 40.17 -21.12 -28.12
CA GLU A 171 39.40 -21.80 -27.07
C GLU A 171 39.39 -21.00 -25.77
N LEU A 172 40.50 -20.38 -25.39
CA LEU A 172 40.57 -19.53 -24.20
C LEU A 172 39.71 -18.27 -24.34
N TYR A 173 39.72 -17.61 -25.50
CA TYR A 173 38.83 -16.48 -25.76
C TYR A 173 37.35 -16.90 -25.75
N GLN A 174 37.02 -18.04 -26.36
CA GLN A 174 35.66 -18.58 -26.38
C GLN A 174 35.19 -18.93 -24.96
N GLN A 175 36.05 -19.56 -24.15
CA GLN A 175 35.74 -19.88 -22.76
C GLN A 175 35.47 -18.62 -21.95
N GLN A 176 36.31 -17.59 -22.09
CA GLN A 176 36.14 -16.32 -21.37
C GLN A 176 34.83 -15.62 -21.79
N TYR A 177 34.51 -15.60 -23.09
CA TYR A 177 33.25 -15.09 -23.61
C TYR A 177 32.04 -15.82 -23.02
N ASP A 178 32.07 -17.14 -22.98
CA ASP A 178 30.98 -17.96 -22.46
C ASP A 178 30.80 -17.81 -20.94
N GLU A 179 31.91 -17.65 -20.20
CA GLU A 179 31.88 -17.34 -18.77
C GLU A 179 31.22 -15.98 -18.50
N ASP A 180 31.64 -14.92 -19.21
CA ASP A 180 31.07 -13.58 -19.08
C ASP A 180 29.59 -13.54 -19.48
N LEU A 181 29.21 -14.24 -20.54
CA LEU A 181 27.81 -14.41 -20.94
C LEU A 181 27.00 -15.15 -19.87
N GLY A 182 27.60 -16.15 -19.22
CA GLY A 182 27.02 -16.87 -18.10
C GLY A 182 26.69 -15.96 -16.92
N TYR A 183 27.65 -15.12 -16.51
CA TYR A 183 27.44 -14.14 -15.44
C TYR A 183 26.31 -13.15 -15.76
N LEU A 184 26.28 -12.63 -16.99
CA LEU A 184 25.21 -11.72 -17.44
C LEU A 184 23.83 -12.38 -17.33
N ARG A 185 23.69 -13.62 -17.83
CA ARG A 185 22.42 -14.36 -17.74
C ARG A 185 21.98 -14.53 -16.29
N VAL A 186 22.88 -14.90 -15.39
CA VAL A 186 22.55 -15.07 -13.95
C VAL A 186 22.07 -13.76 -13.33
N ILE A 187 22.70 -12.63 -13.65
CA ILE A 187 22.29 -11.31 -13.18
C ILE A 187 20.90 -10.96 -13.71
N ASP A 188 20.67 -11.13 -15.02
CA ASP A 188 19.38 -10.84 -15.65
C ASP A 188 18.24 -11.68 -15.07
N PHE A 189 18.45 -12.99 -14.91
CA PHE A 189 17.46 -13.87 -14.28
C PHE A 189 17.19 -13.47 -12.82
N SER A 190 18.23 -13.11 -12.06
CA SER A 190 18.08 -12.65 -10.67
C SER A 190 17.28 -11.36 -10.59
N MET A 191 17.49 -10.41 -11.50
CA MET A 191 16.76 -9.15 -11.55
C MET A 191 15.28 -9.34 -11.90
N ILE A 192 14.97 -10.26 -12.83
CA ILE A 192 13.59 -10.63 -13.16
C ILE A 192 12.89 -11.21 -11.93
N ILE A 193 13.55 -12.11 -11.19
CA ILE A 193 12.98 -12.70 -9.96
C ILE A 193 12.68 -11.61 -8.92
N VAL A 194 13.62 -10.70 -8.68
CA VAL A 194 13.43 -9.57 -7.75
C VAL A 194 12.26 -8.68 -8.19
N ALA A 195 12.17 -8.35 -9.48
CA ALA A 195 11.07 -7.55 -10.02
C ALA A 195 9.70 -8.21 -9.76
N VAL A 196 9.57 -9.50 -10.05
CA VAL A 196 8.34 -10.27 -9.81
C VAL A 196 7.96 -10.29 -8.33
N LEU A 197 8.92 -10.51 -7.43
CA LEU A 197 8.68 -10.52 -5.98
C LEU A 197 8.19 -9.16 -5.48
N VAL A 198 8.80 -8.06 -5.92
CA VAL A 198 8.39 -6.70 -5.58
C VAL A 198 6.96 -6.42 -6.06
N THR A 199 6.62 -6.83 -7.28
CA THR A 199 5.26 -6.68 -7.83
C THR A 199 4.23 -7.47 -7.01
N ILE A 200 4.50 -8.74 -6.69
CA ILE A 200 3.60 -9.59 -5.90
C ILE A 200 3.37 -8.98 -4.50
N LEU A 201 4.45 -8.57 -3.83
CA LEU A 201 4.38 -7.96 -2.50
C LEU A 201 3.58 -6.65 -2.53
N GLY A 202 3.80 -5.80 -3.54
CA GLY A 202 3.05 -4.56 -3.72
C GLY A 202 1.55 -4.78 -3.92
N LEU A 203 1.17 -5.78 -4.73
CA LEU A 203 -0.24 -6.15 -4.92
C LEU A 203 -0.87 -6.69 -3.63
N PHE A 204 -0.15 -7.52 -2.87
CA PHE A 204 -0.61 -8.07 -1.61
C PHE A 204 -0.84 -6.98 -0.55
N LEU A 205 0.10 -6.05 -0.40
CA LEU A 205 -0.03 -4.90 0.51
C LEU A 205 -1.23 -4.03 0.13
N THR A 206 -1.39 -3.74 -1.17
CA THR A 206 -2.53 -2.92 -1.65
C THR A 206 -3.87 -3.57 -1.33
N ARG A 207 -3.99 -4.90 -1.52
CA ARG A 207 -5.21 -5.65 -1.16
C ARG A 207 -5.47 -5.65 0.34
N SER A 208 -4.43 -5.86 1.14
CA SER A 208 -4.53 -5.89 2.60
C SER A 208 -5.01 -4.56 3.15
N ILE A 209 -4.45 -3.44 2.66
CA ILE A 209 -4.87 -2.10 3.07
C ILE A 209 -6.33 -1.84 2.70
N LYS A 210 -6.77 -2.16 1.48
CA LYS A 210 -8.18 -1.99 1.07
C LYS A 210 -9.14 -2.77 1.95
N LYS A 211 -8.77 -3.99 2.34
CA LYS A 211 -9.58 -4.83 3.23
C LYS A 211 -9.70 -4.19 4.62
N HIS A 212 -8.61 -3.67 5.16
CA HIS A 212 -8.63 -2.94 6.43
C HIS A 212 -9.46 -1.65 6.35
N GLU A 213 -9.33 -0.90 5.26
CA GLU A 213 -10.13 0.32 5.04
C GLU A 213 -11.63 0.00 4.95
N TYR A 214 -12.01 -1.09 4.28
CA TYR A 214 -13.40 -1.53 4.21
C TYR A 214 -13.97 -1.86 5.61
N PHE A 215 -13.28 -2.67 6.42
CA PHE A 215 -13.74 -3.03 7.77
C PHE A 215 -13.63 -1.88 8.77
N ALA A 216 -12.74 -0.93 8.54
CA ALA A 216 -12.72 0.30 9.34
C ALA A 216 -13.95 1.16 9.04
N ASN A 217 -14.41 1.20 7.79
CA ASN A 217 -15.48 2.08 7.34
C ASN A 217 -16.89 1.51 7.50
N PHE A 218 -17.06 0.19 7.34
CA PHE A 218 -18.37 -0.45 7.36
C PHE A 218 -18.48 -1.49 8.49
N ASP A 219 -19.64 -1.50 9.15
CA ASP A 219 -19.98 -2.53 10.13
C ASP A 219 -20.26 -3.84 9.40
N HIS A 220 -19.53 -4.88 9.76
CA HIS A 220 -19.58 -6.18 9.09
C HIS A 220 -20.95 -6.89 9.16
N LEU A 221 -21.76 -6.59 10.18
CA LEU A 221 -23.08 -7.19 10.37
C LEU A 221 -24.16 -6.44 9.59
N THR A 222 -24.28 -5.13 9.83
CA THR A 222 -25.37 -4.31 9.29
C THR A 222 -25.05 -3.67 7.94
N GLY A 223 -23.76 -3.59 7.57
CA GLY A 223 -23.30 -2.88 6.38
C GLY A 223 -23.39 -1.35 6.48
N LEU A 224 -23.76 -0.80 7.65
CA LEU A 224 -23.77 0.63 7.94
C LEU A 224 -22.36 1.20 8.06
N LEU A 225 -22.24 2.51 8.01
CA LEU A 225 -20.98 3.18 8.34
C LEU A 225 -20.65 2.99 9.83
N THR A 226 -19.39 2.85 10.18
CA THR A 226 -18.96 2.66 11.57
C THR A 226 -18.84 3.99 12.32
N ARG A 227 -18.73 3.92 13.65
CA ARG A 227 -18.25 5.04 14.47
C ARG A 227 -16.95 5.66 13.96
N TYR A 228 -16.01 4.85 13.47
CA TYR A 228 -14.76 5.37 12.89
C TYR A 228 -15.05 6.24 11.66
N ASN A 229 -15.89 5.74 10.75
CA ASN A 229 -16.26 6.46 9.54
C ASN A 229 -17.03 7.76 9.83
N LEU A 230 -17.84 7.78 10.89
CA LEU A 230 -18.50 9.00 11.38
C LEU A 230 -17.48 10.12 11.57
N TYR A 231 -16.46 9.89 12.40
CA TYR A 231 -15.44 10.90 12.68
C TYR A 231 -14.61 11.27 11.46
N GLU A 232 -14.31 10.33 10.57
CA GLU A 232 -13.60 10.64 9.33
C GLU A 232 -14.44 11.51 8.37
N ASN A 233 -15.73 11.21 8.20
CA ASN A 233 -16.65 11.99 7.36
C ASN A 233 -16.93 13.38 7.91
N THR A 234 -16.84 13.55 9.23
CA THR A 234 -17.14 14.81 9.92
C THR A 234 -15.92 15.67 10.26
N LYS A 235 -14.70 15.13 10.11
CA LYS A 235 -13.42 15.76 10.49
C LYS A 235 -13.22 17.21 10.05
N ASN A 236 -13.72 17.57 8.86
CA ASN A 236 -13.59 18.93 8.31
C ASN A 236 -14.94 19.65 8.16
N LYS A 237 -15.98 19.16 8.83
CA LYS A 237 -17.32 19.72 8.82
C LYS A 237 -17.58 20.41 10.15
N ASN A 238 -18.25 21.55 10.12
CA ASN A 238 -18.74 22.19 11.33
C ASN A 238 -19.93 21.39 11.88
N ALA A 239 -19.82 20.96 13.14
CA ALA A 239 -20.87 20.15 13.79
C ALA A 239 -22.19 20.93 13.90
N ASP A 240 -22.10 22.24 14.11
CA ASP A 240 -23.25 23.11 14.34
C ASP A 240 -24.15 23.26 13.10
N ASP A 241 -23.66 22.95 11.91
CA ASP A 241 -24.45 22.98 10.67
C ASP A 241 -25.29 21.70 10.46
N HIS A 242 -25.21 20.73 11.37
CA HIS A 242 -25.82 19.41 11.20
C HIS A 242 -26.80 19.09 12.32
N ALA A 243 -27.85 18.35 11.97
CA ALA A 243 -28.74 17.77 12.95
C ALA A 243 -28.36 16.31 13.19
N LEU A 244 -28.55 15.85 14.42
CA LEU A 244 -28.10 14.53 14.86
C LEU A 244 -29.22 13.78 15.57
N PHE A 245 -29.35 12.49 15.28
CA PHE A 245 -30.15 11.55 16.07
C PHE A 245 -29.22 10.54 16.71
N PHE A 246 -29.35 10.35 18.02
CA PHE A 246 -28.76 9.23 18.75
C PHE A 246 -29.89 8.25 19.11
N ILE A 247 -29.74 7.00 18.71
CA ILE A 247 -30.80 5.98 18.75
C ILE A 247 -30.26 4.74 19.45
N ASP A 248 -31.02 4.20 20.39
CA ASP A 248 -30.72 2.94 21.10
C ASP A 248 -31.92 2.01 21.06
N LEU A 249 -31.68 0.70 20.89
CA LEU A 249 -32.75 -0.29 20.86
C LEU A 249 -33.17 -0.73 22.27
N ASN A 250 -34.40 -0.40 22.62
CA ASN A 250 -34.96 -0.73 23.93
C ASN A 250 -35.09 -2.25 24.09
N LYS A 251 -34.55 -2.76 25.21
CA LYS A 251 -34.58 -4.18 25.60
C LYS A 251 -33.88 -5.13 24.60
N PHE A 252 -32.96 -4.65 23.77
CA PHE A 252 -32.23 -5.52 22.84
C PHE A 252 -31.45 -6.63 23.55
N LYS A 253 -30.83 -6.34 24.70
CA LYS A 253 -30.20 -7.37 25.54
C LYS A 253 -31.16 -8.50 25.93
N TYR A 254 -32.40 -8.18 26.29
CA TYR A 254 -33.42 -9.18 26.62
C TYR A 254 -33.72 -10.09 25.43
N ILE A 255 -33.75 -9.54 24.21
CA ILE A 255 -33.94 -10.32 22.98
C ILE A 255 -32.76 -11.28 22.78
N ASN A 256 -31.52 -10.81 22.91
CA ASN A 256 -30.34 -11.67 22.85
C ASN A 256 -30.36 -12.79 23.90
N ASP A 257 -30.69 -12.45 25.14
CA ASP A 257 -30.71 -13.39 26.25
C ASP A 257 -31.84 -14.44 26.11
N THR A 258 -32.96 -14.07 25.47
CA THR A 258 -34.15 -14.93 25.33
C THR A 258 -34.12 -15.78 24.05
N PHE A 259 -33.68 -15.19 22.93
CA PHE A 259 -33.79 -15.79 21.59
C PHE A 259 -32.44 -16.09 20.94
N GLY A 260 -31.33 -15.72 21.60
CA GLY A 260 -29.97 -15.94 21.14
C GLY A 260 -29.46 -14.84 20.21
N HIS A 261 -28.13 -14.74 20.13
CA HIS A 261 -27.44 -13.70 19.34
C HIS A 261 -27.78 -13.72 17.85
N ALA A 262 -28.06 -14.89 17.26
CA ALA A 262 -28.45 -14.97 15.84
C ALA A 262 -29.73 -14.18 15.54
N ILE A 263 -30.72 -14.21 16.45
CA ILE A 263 -31.95 -13.42 16.31
C ILE A 263 -31.69 -11.94 16.57
N GLY A 264 -30.82 -11.62 17.53
CA GLY A 264 -30.37 -10.24 17.73
C GLY A 264 -29.69 -9.65 16.50
N ASP A 265 -28.86 -10.44 15.82
CA ASP A 265 -28.18 -10.06 14.60
C ASP A 265 -29.16 -9.78 13.46
N GLU A 266 -30.17 -10.65 13.27
CA GLU A 266 -31.27 -10.42 12.31
C GLU A 266 -32.03 -9.11 12.61
N ILE A 267 -32.30 -8.83 13.89
CA ILE A 267 -32.96 -7.60 14.32
C ILE A 267 -32.11 -6.36 14.03
N LEU A 268 -30.80 -6.41 14.30
CA LEU A 268 -29.89 -5.30 14.02
C LEU A 268 -29.82 -5.00 12.52
N ILE A 269 -29.78 -6.03 11.67
CA ILE A 269 -29.78 -5.88 10.22
C ILE A 269 -31.09 -5.20 9.76
N GLU A 270 -32.23 -5.67 10.26
CA GLU A 270 -33.53 -5.12 9.86
C GLU A 270 -33.75 -3.68 10.36
N VAL A 271 -33.32 -3.37 11.60
CA VAL A 271 -33.30 -2.00 12.11
C VAL A 271 -32.42 -1.11 11.24
N ALA A 272 -31.22 -1.57 10.87
CA ALA A 272 -30.34 -0.82 9.98
C ALA A 272 -31.01 -0.52 8.63
N ASN A 273 -31.69 -1.50 8.02
CA ASN A 273 -32.44 -1.29 6.78
C ASN A 273 -33.53 -0.24 6.93
N ARG A 274 -34.30 -0.30 8.02
CA ARG A 274 -35.36 0.69 8.30
C ARG A 274 -34.81 2.10 8.51
N LEU A 275 -33.66 2.23 9.18
CA LEU A 275 -32.97 3.50 9.32
C LEU A 275 -32.50 4.02 7.96
N ILE A 276 -31.96 3.15 7.10
CA ILE A 276 -31.58 3.51 5.71
C ILE A 276 -32.80 4.00 4.91
N GLU A 277 -33.96 3.37 5.04
CA GLU A 277 -35.18 3.79 4.35
C GLU A 277 -35.65 5.18 4.79
N VAL A 278 -35.48 5.52 6.07
CA VAL A 278 -35.93 6.81 6.62
C VAL A 278 -34.94 7.94 6.34
N PHE A 279 -33.64 7.68 6.51
CA PHE A 279 -32.61 8.73 6.54
C PHE A 279 -31.65 8.69 5.33
N GLY A 280 -31.60 7.56 4.62
CA GLY A 280 -30.62 7.32 3.55
C GLY A 280 -29.31 6.72 4.07
N ARG A 281 -28.73 5.84 3.27
CA ARG A 281 -27.59 5.00 3.67
C ARG A 281 -26.37 5.76 4.16
N GLU A 282 -26.03 6.85 3.48
CA GLU A 282 -24.82 7.66 3.74
C GLU A 282 -24.93 8.51 5.03
N GLN A 283 -26.08 8.49 5.69
CA GLN A 283 -26.35 9.30 6.88
C GLN A 283 -26.43 8.47 8.17
N VAL A 284 -26.46 7.14 8.06
CA VAL A 284 -26.69 6.23 9.18
C VAL A 284 -25.40 5.50 9.54
N TYR A 285 -25.06 5.57 10.82
CA TYR A 285 -23.87 4.98 11.40
C TYR A 285 -24.27 4.01 12.52
N ARG A 286 -23.64 2.83 12.58
CA ARG A 286 -23.70 1.98 13.77
C ARG A 286 -22.61 2.43 14.73
N PHE A 287 -23.00 2.98 15.87
CA PHE A 287 -22.07 3.62 16.80
C PHE A 287 -21.40 2.60 17.73
N GLY A 288 -22.15 1.57 18.13
CA GLY A 288 -21.67 0.41 18.91
C GLY A 288 -22.84 -0.44 19.37
N GLY A 289 -22.68 -1.77 19.49
CA GLY A 289 -23.75 -2.64 20.00
C GLY A 289 -25.09 -2.46 19.29
N ASP A 290 -26.08 -1.94 20.02
CA ASP A 290 -27.44 -1.60 19.64
C ASP A 290 -27.70 -0.09 19.44
N GLU A 291 -26.63 0.71 19.41
CA GLU A 291 -26.64 2.15 19.24
C GLU A 291 -26.39 2.56 17.79
N PHE A 292 -27.20 3.49 17.30
CA PHE A 292 -27.11 4.07 15.97
C PHE A 292 -27.07 5.58 16.05
N VAL A 293 -26.29 6.19 15.17
CA VAL A 293 -26.22 7.65 15.01
C VAL A 293 -26.61 8.02 13.60
N VAL A 294 -27.43 9.04 13.45
CA VAL A 294 -27.79 9.62 12.15
C VAL A 294 -27.33 11.06 12.10
N ILE A 295 -26.65 11.44 11.02
CA ILE A 295 -26.21 12.82 10.76
C ILE A 295 -26.88 13.32 9.49
N LEU A 296 -27.79 14.29 9.65
CA LEU A 296 -28.47 14.93 8.53
C LEU A 296 -27.57 16.01 7.91
N GLN A 297 -27.41 15.97 6.59
CA GLN A 297 -26.64 16.98 5.86
C GLN A 297 -27.35 18.35 5.87
N PRO A 298 -26.62 19.48 5.80
CA PRO A 298 -27.21 20.82 5.75
C PRO A 298 -28.14 20.98 4.54
N THR A 299 -29.29 21.61 4.76
CA THR A 299 -30.33 21.89 3.75
C THR A 299 -30.81 23.33 3.90
N GLU A 300 -31.09 24.01 2.77
CA GLU A 300 -31.49 25.44 2.74
C GLU A 300 -32.93 25.69 3.22
N TYR A 301 -33.74 24.65 3.38
CA TYR A 301 -35.18 24.73 3.65
C TYR A 301 -35.62 23.77 4.74
N ASP A 302 -35.27 24.09 5.98
CA ASP A 302 -35.75 23.34 7.14
C ASP A 302 -36.73 24.20 7.94
N SER A 303 -37.97 23.73 8.05
CA SER A 303 -38.94 24.25 9.02
C SER A 303 -38.55 23.81 10.43
N ASP A 304 -38.83 24.59 11.47
CA ASP A 304 -38.52 24.24 12.88
C ASP A 304 -39.00 22.84 13.33
N ASP A 305 -39.98 22.25 12.62
CA ASP A 305 -40.56 20.93 12.89
C ASP A 305 -39.99 19.79 12.01
N PHE A 306 -38.91 19.99 11.25
CA PHE A 306 -38.43 18.96 10.32
C PHE A 306 -37.95 17.69 11.04
N LEU A 307 -37.33 17.80 12.21
CA LEU A 307 -36.94 16.65 13.04
C LEU A 307 -38.14 15.83 13.49
N ASP A 308 -39.25 16.49 13.85
CA ASP A 308 -40.49 15.81 14.19
C ASP A 308 -41.01 14.92 13.04
N SER A 309 -40.81 15.34 11.78
CA SER A 309 -41.22 14.55 10.62
C SER A 309 -40.42 13.24 10.49
N TYR A 310 -39.11 13.30 10.74
CA TYR A 310 -38.24 12.12 10.77
C TYR A 310 -38.60 11.19 11.93
N VAL A 311 -38.81 11.74 13.13
CA VAL A 311 -39.23 10.96 14.30
C VAL A 311 -40.54 10.21 14.04
N ARG A 312 -41.55 10.88 13.49
CA ARG A 312 -42.84 10.25 13.17
C ARG A 312 -42.68 9.11 12.17
N THR A 313 -41.90 9.34 11.13
CA THR A 313 -41.62 8.33 10.09
C THR A 313 -40.88 7.14 10.67
N LEU A 314 -39.83 7.39 11.46
CA LEU A 314 -39.04 6.38 12.14
C LEU A 314 -39.89 5.53 13.07
N LYS A 315 -40.72 6.16 13.91
CA LYS A 315 -41.62 5.46 14.83
C LYS A 315 -42.57 4.52 14.09
N ASN A 316 -43.17 4.98 12.99
CA ASN A 316 -44.07 4.16 12.18
C ASN A 316 -43.35 2.96 11.56
N ARG A 317 -42.11 3.14 11.10
CA ARG A 317 -41.31 2.05 10.53
C ARG A 317 -40.88 1.03 11.57
N ILE A 318 -40.53 1.46 12.78
CA ILE A 318 -40.03 0.59 13.84
C ILE A 318 -41.17 -0.18 14.53
N ALA A 319 -42.39 0.37 14.56
CA ALA A 319 -43.57 -0.31 15.09
C ALA A 319 -43.97 -1.57 14.30
N ILE A 320 -43.48 -1.74 13.08
CA ILE A 320 -43.71 -2.94 12.27
C ILE A 320 -42.93 -4.12 12.89
N PRO A 321 -43.54 -5.28 13.18
CA PRO A 321 -42.81 -6.41 13.73
C PRO A 321 -41.71 -6.89 12.78
N ILE A 322 -40.59 -7.33 13.34
CA ILE A 322 -39.50 -7.99 12.61
C ILE A 322 -39.80 -9.49 12.59
N ILE A 323 -39.90 -10.08 11.40
CA ILE A 323 -40.19 -11.50 11.25
C ILE A 323 -38.87 -12.26 11.09
N ASP A 324 -38.60 -13.19 11.99
CA ASP A 324 -37.39 -14.03 11.92
C ASP A 324 -37.53 -15.19 10.91
N ALA A 325 -36.42 -15.90 10.66
CA ALA A 325 -36.39 -17.07 9.78
C ALA A 325 -37.37 -18.20 10.18
N HIS A 326 -37.91 -18.19 11.39
CA HIS A 326 -38.88 -19.15 11.91
C HIS A 326 -40.32 -18.60 11.93
N ASN A 327 -40.56 -17.48 11.24
CA ASN A 327 -41.86 -16.83 11.12
C ASN A 327 -42.43 -16.33 12.46
N ARG A 328 -41.56 -15.98 13.43
CA ARG A 328 -41.94 -15.36 14.70
C ARG A 328 -41.80 -13.85 14.59
N ALA A 329 -42.78 -13.14 15.16
CA ALA A 329 -42.80 -11.69 15.20
C ALA A 329 -42.09 -11.14 16.44
N HIS A 330 -41.08 -10.30 16.23
CA HIS A 330 -40.33 -9.61 17.27
C HIS A 330 -40.64 -8.12 17.25
N PHE A 331 -40.92 -7.55 18.42
CA PHE A 331 -41.16 -6.13 18.60
C PHE A 331 -39.97 -5.50 19.30
N VAL A 332 -39.36 -4.50 18.64
CA VAL A 332 -38.25 -3.74 19.19
C VAL A 332 -38.68 -2.28 19.36
N GLY A 333 -38.47 -1.75 20.56
CA GLY A 333 -38.64 -0.32 20.81
C GLY A 333 -37.33 0.41 20.55
N MET A 334 -37.38 1.73 20.48
CA MET A 334 -36.17 2.55 20.44
C MET A 334 -36.32 3.78 21.29
N SER A 335 -35.22 4.23 21.86
CA SER A 335 -35.10 5.54 22.48
C SER A 335 -34.27 6.45 21.59
N VAL A 336 -34.72 7.70 21.45
CA VAL A 336 -34.13 8.66 20.51
C VAL A 336 -33.89 10.00 21.19
N GLY A 337 -32.66 10.48 21.08
CA GLY A 337 -32.28 11.86 21.40
C GLY A 337 -31.95 12.58 20.09
N ALA A 338 -32.71 13.61 19.75
CA ALA A 338 -32.51 14.38 18.52
C ALA A 338 -32.10 15.82 18.82
N VAL A 339 -31.10 16.31 18.10
CA VAL A 339 -30.55 17.64 18.26
C VAL A 339 -30.60 18.36 16.91
N ASN A 340 -31.23 19.53 16.89
CA ASN A 340 -31.29 20.38 15.71
C ASN A 340 -29.94 21.11 15.48
N ARG A 341 -29.84 21.80 14.35
CA ARG A 341 -28.69 22.62 13.97
C ARG A 341 -28.60 23.89 14.81
N HIS A 342 -27.46 24.56 14.72
CA HIS A 342 -27.23 25.89 15.29
C HIS A 342 -27.48 25.94 16.79
N MET A 343 -27.02 24.91 17.50
CA MET A 343 -27.21 24.75 18.94
C MET A 343 -26.11 25.40 19.76
N GLY A 344 -24.98 25.73 19.14
CA GLY A 344 -23.82 26.27 19.85
C GLY A 344 -23.09 25.23 20.71
N LEU A 345 -23.27 23.94 20.43
CA LEU A 345 -22.68 22.83 21.20
C LEU A 345 -21.18 22.61 20.90
N GLY A 346 -20.60 23.38 19.98
CA GLY A 346 -19.18 23.34 19.65
C GLY A 346 -18.83 22.23 18.65
N ASN A 347 -18.19 21.17 19.12
CA ASN A 347 -17.63 20.11 18.26
C ASN A 347 -18.50 18.84 18.20
N TRP A 348 -18.13 17.90 17.33
CA TRP A 348 -18.86 16.65 17.12
C TRP A 348 -18.99 15.80 18.37
N ASP A 349 -17.96 15.72 19.22
CA ASP A 349 -18.04 14.95 20.47
C ASP A 349 -19.06 15.57 21.43
N SER A 350 -19.09 16.89 21.55
CA SER A 350 -20.09 17.58 22.37
C SER A 350 -21.51 17.39 21.83
N LEU A 351 -21.71 17.50 20.51
CA LEU A 351 -23.01 17.26 19.88
C LEU A 351 -23.51 15.82 20.09
N ILE A 352 -22.63 14.83 19.90
CA ILE A 352 -22.95 13.41 20.10
C ILE A 352 -23.26 13.13 21.57
N ARG A 353 -22.44 13.61 22.51
CA ARG A 353 -22.67 13.43 23.95
C ARG A 353 -23.99 14.07 24.39
N PHE A 354 -24.31 15.25 23.85
CA PHE A 354 -25.56 15.92 24.18
C PHE A 354 -26.78 15.11 23.67
N ALA A 355 -26.73 14.62 22.44
CA ALA A 355 -27.78 13.77 21.88
C ALA A 355 -27.93 12.41 22.61
N ASP A 356 -26.81 11.80 23.00
CA ASP A 356 -26.79 10.58 23.83
C ASP A 356 -27.48 10.84 25.19
N GLY A 357 -27.18 11.97 25.83
CA GLY A 357 -27.88 12.40 27.05
C GLY A 357 -29.40 12.54 26.88
N LEU A 358 -29.85 13.14 25.76
CA LEU A 358 -31.28 13.22 25.44
C LEU A 358 -31.88 11.83 25.22
N MET A 359 -31.17 10.93 24.53
CA MET A 359 -31.60 9.56 24.28
C MET A 359 -31.71 8.77 25.59
N TYR A 360 -30.75 8.94 26.50
CA TYR A 360 -30.76 8.30 27.81
C TYR A 360 -32.01 8.68 28.61
N ASP A 361 -32.33 9.98 28.66
CA ASP A 361 -33.55 10.45 29.32
C ASP A 361 -34.80 9.93 28.60
N ALA A 362 -34.75 9.82 27.26
CA ALA A 362 -35.82 9.24 26.46
C ALA A 362 -36.14 7.77 26.85
N LYS A 363 -35.17 6.97 27.34
CA LYS A 363 -35.42 5.60 27.84
C LYS A 363 -36.40 5.54 29.00
N SER A 364 -36.51 6.63 29.76
CA SER A 364 -37.25 6.66 31.01
C SER A 364 -38.69 7.17 30.84
N ILE A 365 -38.97 7.90 29.76
CA ILE A 365 -40.28 8.56 29.52
C ILE A 365 -41.20 7.75 28.59
N ALA A 366 -42.51 7.96 28.76
CA ALA A 366 -43.51 7.49 27.82
C ALA A 366 -43.36 8.23 26.47
N GLY A 367 -43.05 7.48 25.40
CA GLY A 367 -42.87 8.03 24.05
C GLY A 367 -41.48 7.82 23.46
N HIS A 368 -40.47 7.57 24.32
CA HIS A 368 -39.11 7.20 23.95
C HIS A 368 -38.38 8.16 22.99
N VAL A 369 -38.78 9.44 22.94
CA VAL A 369 -38.13 10.44 22.09
C VAL A 369 -38.05 11.79 22.79
N ILE A 370 -36.87 12.41 22.78
CA ILE A 370 -36.63 13.80 23.21
C ILE A 370 -35.96 14.55 22.06
N ILE A 371 -36.45 15.75 21.77
CA ILE A 371 -35.93 16.61 20.69
C ILE A 371 -35.55 17.97 21.27
N CYS A 372 -34.32 18.40 21.00
CA CYS A 372 -33.83 19.76 21.23
C CYS A 372 -33.90 20.57 19.94
N ASN A 373 -34.73 21.62 19.93
CA ASN A 373 -34.98 22.43 18.74
C ASN A 373 -34.29 23.78 18.78
N THR A 374 -33.95 24.31 19.96
CA THR A 374 -33.33 25.63 20.07
C THR A 374 -32.04 25.63 20.90
N ALA A 375 -31.11 26.54 20.58
CA ALA A 375 -29.91 26.78 21.37
C ALA A 375 -30.20 27.23 22.82
N GLY A 376 -31.36 27.86 23.05
CA GLY A 376 -31.82 28.24 24.39
C GLY A 376 -32.09 27.02 25.27
N GLU A 377 -32.89 26.08 24.76
CA GLU A 377 -33.17 24.79 25.41
C GLU A 377 -31.86 24.03 25.69
N ALA A 378 -30.96 23.99 24.70
CA ALA A 378 -29.67 23.31 24.85
C ALA A 378 -28.81 23.92 25.97
N LYS A 379 -28.73 25.25 26.02
CA LYS A 379 -27.95 25.97 27.03
C LYS A 379 -28.52 25.80 28.43
N GLU A 380 -29.83 25.91 28.58
CA GLU A 380 -30.51 25.71 29.86
C GLU A 380 -30.24 24.30 30.41
N ARG A 381 -30.37 23.28 29.56
CA ARG A 381 -30.06 21.90 29.92
C ARG A 381 -28.60 21.71 30.29
N MET A 382 -27.65 22.29 29.54
CA MET A 382 -26.23 22.21 29.87
C MET A 382 -25.92 22.85 31.23
N ASN A 383 -26.51 24.00 31.53
CA ASN A 383 -26.35 24.65 32.83
C ASN A 383 -26.86 23.74 33.96
N ILE A 384 -28.04 23.11 33.79
CA ILE A 384 -28.58 22.17 34.77
C ILE A 384 -27.63 20.98 34.98
N VAL A 385 -27.06 20.43 33.91
CA VAL A 385 -26.11 19.31 34.01
C VAL A 385 -24.83 19.75 34.74
N GLU A 386 -24.29 20.93 34.43
CA GLU A 386 -23.09 21.48 35.08
C GLU A 386 -23.35 21.76 36.57
N GLU A 387 -24.50 22.37 36.92
CA GLU A 387 -24.91 22.58 38.31
C GLU A 387 -25.05 21.26 39.09
N VAL A 388 -25.57 20.21 38.47
CA VAL A 388 -25.68 18.87 39.09
C VAL A 388 -24.30 18.23 39.25
N GLU A 389 -23.41 18.34 38.26
CA GLU A 389 -22.04 17.81 38.34
C GLU A 389 -21.20 18.53 39.40
N GLU A 390 -21.32 19.85 39.52
CA GLU A 390 -20.69 20.63 40.60
C GLU A 390 -21.25 20.25 41.97
N ALA A 391 -22.57 20.11 42.09
CA ALA A 391 -23.23 19.67 43.32
C ALA A 391 -22.86 18.22 43.73
N LEU A 392 -22.48 17.37 42.77
CA LEU A 392 -21.95 16.02 43.02
C LEU A 392 -20.51 16.00 43.54
N LEU A 393 -19.77 17.10 43.39
CA LEU A 393 -18.35 17.22 43.75
C LEU A 393 -18.12 17.87 45.13
N GLU A 394 -19.09 18.60 45.67
CA GLU A 394 -19.00 19.23 47.00
C GLU A 394 -19.77 18.45 48.09
N ASP A 395 -19.21 18.35 49.30
CA ASP A 395 -19.91 17.86 50.49
C ASP A 395 -21.08 18.81 50.83
N VAL A 396 -22.31 18.46 50.45
CA VAL A 396 -23.48 19.34 50.61
C VAL A 396 -23.91 19.47 52.09
N LEU A 397 -23.99 20.72 52.56
CA LEU A 397 -24.49 21.10 53.89
C LEU A 397 -25.98 21.46 53.77
N VAL A 398 -26.87 20.59 54.23
CA VAL A 398 -28.33 20.78 54.10
C VAL A 398 -28.84 21.90 55.02
N ASN A 399 -29.39 22.95 54.41
CA ASN A 399 -30.14 24.10 54.96
C ASN A 399 -31.48 24.25 54.21
N ASP A 400 -32.34 25.18 54.62
CA ASP A 400 -33.71 25.33 54.05
C ASP A 400 -33.71 25.57 52.52
N ASP A 401 -32.71 26.31 52.00
CA ASP A 401 -32.54 26.52 50.55
C ASP A 401 -32.10 25.24 49.82
N THR A 402 -31.27 24.40 50.44
CA THR A 402 -30.90 23.09 49.86
C THR A 402 -32.02 22.08 49.96
N VAL A 403 -32.99 22.22 50.87
CA VAL A 403 -34.16 21.33 50.92
C VAL A 403 -35.02 21.48 49.67
N ASP A 404 -35.21 22.69 49.15
CA ASP A 404 -35.96 22.90 47.91
C ASP A 404 -35.18 22.41 46.68
N THR A 405 -33.86 22.62 46.61
CA THR A 405 -33.01 22.04 45.56
C THR A 405 -33.00 20.50 45.61
N LEU A 406 -32.97 19.91 46.81
CA LEU A 406 -33.00 18.45 46.99
C LEU A 406 -34.38 17.85 46.68
N LYS A 407 -35.48 18.59 46.91
CA LYS A 407 -36.81 18.20 46.43
C LYS A 407 -36.87 18.22 44.91
N ASN A 408 -36.36 19.27 44.27
CA ASN A 408 -36.27 19.32 42.80
C ASN A 408 -35.44 18.15 42.25
N LEU A 409 -34.33 17.80 42.89
CA LEU A 409 -33.52 16.63 42.51
C LEU A 409 -34.25 15.30 42.73
N SER A 410 -35.04 15.17 43.80
CA SER A 410 -35.93 14.03 44.05
C SER A 410 -36.99 13.89 42.96
N ASP A 411 -37.62 15.00 42.59
CA ASP A 411 -38.62 15.09 41.52
C ASP A 411 -37.98 14.78 40.16
N MET A 412 -36.67 15.02 39.99
CA MET A 412 -35.90 14.65 38.80
C MET A 412 -35.35 13.20 38.82
N GLY A 413 -35.75 12.37 39.80
CA GLY A 413 -35.38 10.96 39.88
C GLY A 413 -34.01 10.67 40.49
N TYR A 414 -33.46 11.58 41.29
CA TYR A 414 -32.23 11.37 42.05
C TYR A 414 -32.54 10.99 43.51
N THR A 415 -31.70 10.15 44.13
CA THR A 415 -31.77 9.85 45.56
C THR A 415 -30.49 10.26 46.27
N LEU A 416 -30.58 10.44 47.58
CA LEU A 416 -29.43 10.74 48.43
C LEU A 416 -28.87 9.42 48.97
N ALA A 417 -27.59 9.16 48.71
CA ALA A 417 -26.83 8.10 49.34
C ALA A 417 -25.90 8.69 50.39
N VAL A 418 -26.03 8.27 51.64
CA VAL A 418 -25.14 8.67 52.73
C VAL A 418 -24.35 7.44 53.16
N ASP A 419 -23.01 7.52 53.11
CA ASP A 419 -22.12 6.41 53.47
C ASP A 419 -22.49 5.07 52.78
N ASN A 420 -22.86 5.13 51.49
CA ASN A 420 -23.32 4.00 50.65
C ASN A 420 -24.70 3.40 50.99
N PHE A 421 -25.52 4.08 51.78
CA PHE A 421 -26.92 3.69 52.01
C PHE A 421 -27.88 4.69 51.36
N THR A 422 -28.87 4.20 50.62
CA THR A 422 -29.96 5.01 50.07
C THR A 422 -30.87 5.52 51.19
N VAL A 423 -31.08 6.83 51.28
CA VAL A 423 -31.90 7.46 52.31
C VAL A 423 -33.20 7.97 51.68
N ASP A 424 -34.33 7.63 52.29
CA ASP A 424 -35.66 8.12 51.87
C ASP A 424 -35.81 9.59 52.27
N ILE A 425 -36.20 10.46 51.33
CA ILE A 425 -36.19 11.93 51.52
C ILE A 425 -37.45 12.34 52.27
N SER A 426 -37.51 11.96 53.54
CA SER A 426 -38.38 12.56 54.56
C SER A 426 -37.47 13.11 55.66
N LEU A 427 -36.64 14.08 55.27
CA LEU A 427 -35.66 14.70 56.15
C LEU A 427 -36.38 15.52 57.23
N LYS A 428 -36.07 15.23 58.49
CA LYS A 428 -36.39 16.14 59.61
C LYS A 428 -35.47 17.36 59.51
N GLU A 429 -36.05 18.54 59.54
CA GLU A 429 -35.33 19.81 59.64
C GLU A 429 -34.27 19.72 60.77
N SER A 430 -33.05 20.20 60.49
CA SER A 430 -31.94 20.37 61.46
C SER A 430 -31.02 19.17 61.77
N VAL A 431 -30.70 18.30 60.80
CA VAL A 431 -29.66 17.25 60.97
C VAL A 431 -28.52 17.43 59.95
N LYS A 432 -27.27 17.45 60.45
CA LYS A 432 -26.06 17.56 59.63
C LYS A 432 -25.58 16.18 59.20
N TYR A 433 -25.74 15.83 57.92
CA TYR A 433 -25.22 14.58 57.35
C TYR A 433 -23.82 14.82 56.76
N LYS A 434 -22.94 13.82 56.83
CA LYS A 434 -21.60 13.83 56.21
C LYS A 434 -21.56 12.77 55.11
N ASN A 435 -20.75 12.98 54.07
CA ASN A 435 -20.59 12.06 52.93
C ASN A 435 -21.89 11.79 52.17
N ILE A 436 -22.65 12.84 51.89
CA ILE A 436 -23.84 12.74 51.03
C ILE A 436 -23.36 12.67 49.58
N LYS A 437 -23.75 11.61 48.87
CA LYS A 437 -23.58 11.45 47.43
C LYS A 437 -24.96 11.40 46.80
N VAL A 438 -25.20 12.22 45.79
CA VAL A 438 -26.43 12.10 45.01
C VAL A 438 -26.26 10.93 44.02
N VAL A 439 -27.17 9.97 44.05
CA VAL A 439 -27.16 8.78 43.19
C VAL A 439 -28.41 8.82 42.34
N LYS A 440 -28.26 8.78 41.01
CA LYS A 440 -29.41 8.76 40.09
C LYS A 440 -30.20 7.45 40.28
N LEU A 441 -31.46 7.53 40.72
CA LEU A 441 -32.33 6.35 40.74
C LEU A 441 -32.73 6.03 39.30
N GLY A 442 -32.71 4.75 38.95
CA GLY A 442 -33.11 4.25 37.63
C GLY A 442 -34.62 4.32 37.35
N LYS A 443 -35.35 5.35 37.80
CA LYS A 443 -36.74 5.65 37.42
C LYS A 443 -36.98 7.17 37.44
N PRO A 444 -37.68 7.74 36.44
CA PRO A 444 -38.03 9.16 36.45
C PRO A 444 -39.29 9.40 37.29
N ILE A 445 -39.39 10.58 37.90
CA ILE A 445 -40.66 11.18 38.30
C ILE A 445 -40.92 12.33 37.30
N ILE A 446 -42.05 12.29 36.62
CA ILE A 446 -42.65 13.49 36.01
C ILE A 446 -43.98 13.60 36.72
N ASP A 447 -44.06 14.49 37.71
CA ASP A 447 -45.32 14.81 38.36
C ASP A 447 -46.18 15.67 37.43
N SER A 448 -47.31 15.08 37.03
CA SER A 448 -48.52 15.72 36.50
C SER A 448 -48.35 16.98 35.65
N LEU A 449 -47.75 16.86 34.47
CA LEU A 449 -48.19 17.64 33.31
C LEU A 449 -49.11 16.73 32.51
N MET A 450 -50.26 17.24 32.06
CA MET A 450 -51.15 16.50 31.16
C MET A 450 -50.40 16.19 29.86
N ILE A 451 -49.81 15.00 29.77
CA ILE A 451 -49.16 14.48 28.56
C ILE A 451 -50.25 13.89 27.68
N ASP A 452 -50.98 14.75 26.99
CA ASP A 452 -51.75 14.37 25.80
C ASP A 452 -50.95 14.59 24.51
N SER A 453 -49.62 14.76 24.61
CA SER A 453 -48.74 14.73 23.45
C SER A 453 -47.46 13.96 23.74
N ILE A 454 -47.18 13.00 22.85
CA ILE A 454 -46.14 11.96 22.87
C ILE A 454 -44.70 12.54 22.76
N ARG A 455 -44.47 13.79 23.19
CA ARG A 455 -43.26 14.59 22.98
C ARG A 455 -42.86 15.26 24.28
N VAL A 456 -41.59 15.09 24.68
CA VAL A 456 -40.97 15.92 25.72
C VAL A 456 -39.96 16.82 25.03
N LYS A 457 -40.12 18.15 25.18
CA LYS A 457 -39.13 19.12 24.73
C LYS A 457 -37.88 19.03 25.62
N CYS A 458 -36.73 19.34 25.04
CA CYS A 458 -35.38 19.22 25.64
C CYS A 458 -35.24 19.82 27.03
#